data_AF-A0A182YT09-F1
#
_entry.id   AF-A0A182YT09-F1
#
_cell.length_a   1.000
_cell.length_b   1.000
_cell.length_c   1.000
_cell.angle_alpha   90.00
_cell.angle_beta   90.00
_cell.angle_gamma   90.00
#
_symmetry.space_group_name_H-M   'P 1'
#
loop_
_entity.id
_entity.type
_entity.pdbx_description
1 polymer ?
#
loop_
_entity_poly.entity_id
_entity_poly.type
_entity_poly.pdbx_seq_one_letter_code
_entity_poly.pdbx_strand_id
1 'polypeptide(L)'
;MSPPPYVCVALLAYFSLCIQPTDAQTSLTQSDMNEIAKGMRKICLSRHKISEEMANYPSQGIFPDDSDFKCYVACLMDLTQT
;
A
#
# COMPACT_ATOMS: atom_id res chain seq x y z
N MET A 1 -39.78 -31.69 -3.75
CA MET A 1 -39.50 -31.87 -2.30
C MET A 1 -38.90 -30.55 -1.82
N SER A 2 -39.73 -29.65 -1.28
CA SER A 2 -39.29 -28.31 -0.88
C SER A 2 -38.61 -28.39 0.50
N PRO A 3 -37.43 -27.77 0.70
CA PRO A 3 -36.75 -27.82 1.99
C PRO A 3 -37.59 -27.08 3.06
N PRO A 4 -37.60 -27.57 4.31
CA PRO A 4 -38.41 -27.00 5.36
C PRO A 4 -37.85 -25.65 5.84
N PRO A 5 -38.72 -24.72 6.29
CA PRO A 5 -38.40 -23.30 6.48
C PRO A 5 -37.29 -23.04 7.51
N TYR A 6 -37.09 -23.95 8.46
CA TYR A 6 -36.04 -23.83 9.49
C TYR A 6 -34.62 -23.97 8.94
N VAL A 7 -34.44 -24.63 7.79
CA VAL A 7 -33.13 -24.78 7.14
C VAL A 7 -32.66 -23.44 6.58
N CYS A 8 -33.56 -22.66 5.97
CA CYS A 8 -33.24 -21.31 5.50
C CYS A 8 -32.86 -20.38 6.66
N VAL A 9 -33.58 -20.44 7.79
CA VAL A 9 -33.28 -19.61 8.96
C VAL A 9 -31.92 -19.98 9.57
N ALA A 10 -31.62 -21.28 9.68
CA ALA A 10 -30.34 -21.74 10.18
C ALA A 10 -29.16 -21.33 9.28
N LEU A 11 -29.33 -21.39 7.95
CA LEU A 11 -28.31 -20.95 6.99
C LEU A 11 -28.05 -19.44 7.05
N LEU A 12 -29.11 -18.62 7.17
CA LEU A 12 -28.98 -17.17 7.28
C LEU A 12 -28.34 -16.73 8.61
N ALA A 13 -28.66 -17.43 9.71
CA ALA A 13 -28.05 -17.18 11.01
C ALA A 13 -26.55 -17.57 11.02
N TYR A 14 -26.20 -18.70 10.39
CA TYR A 14 -24.81 -19.14 10.25
C TYR A 14 -24.00 -18.16 9.39
N PHE A 15 -24.57 -17.69 8.29
CA PHE A 15 -23.92 -16.72 7.41
C PHE A 15 -23.65 -15.39 8.14
N SER A 16 -24.60 -14.92 8.95
CA SER A 16 -24.45 -13.70 9.76
C SER A 16 -23.36 -13.81 10.84
N LEU A 17 -23.10 -15.01 11.38
CA LEU A 17 -22.10 -15.23 12.42
C LEU A 17 -20.66 -15.29 11.87
N CYS A 18 -20.51 -15.66 10.60
CA CYS A 18 -19.20 -15.71 9.92
C CYS A 18 -18.72 -14.35 9.41
N ILE A 19 -19.62 -13.37 9.25
CA ILE A 19 -19.27 -12.00 8.82
C ILE A 19 -18.97 -11.18 10.07
N GLN A 20 -17.87 -11.50 10.76
CA GLN A 20 -17.29 -10.51 11.67
C GLN A 20 -16.53 -9.47 10.83
N PRO A 21 -16.77 -8.16 11.03
CA PRO A 21 -15.98 -7.13 10.38
C PRO A 21 -14.56 -7.17 10.99
N THR A 22 -13.60 -7.72 10.25
CA THR A 22 -12.18 -7.56 10.59
C THR A 22 -11.73 -6.20 10.06
N ASP A 23 -12.15 -5.12 10.71
CA ASP A 23 -11.53 -3.81 10.50
C ASP A 23 -10.17 -3.80 11.21
N ALA A 24 -9.20 -4.49 10.60
CA ALA A 24 -7.80 -4.36 10.96
C ALA A 24 -7.29 -3.01 10.42
N GLN A 25 -7.71 -1.90 11.03
CA GLN A 25 -7.01 -0.62 10.89
C GLN A 25 -5.71 -0.75 11.68
N THR A 26 -4.73 -1.47 11.13
CA THR A 26 -3.37 -1.50 11.66
C THR A 26 -2.77 -0.10 11.48
N SER A 27 -2.70 0.66 12.57
CA SER A 27 -1.94 1.90 12.59
C SER A 27 -0.47 1.56 12.34
N LEU A 28 0.08 2.08 11.23
CA LEU A 28 1.50 1.91 10.92
C LEU A 28 2.33 2.72 11.93
N THR A 29 3.31 2.07 12.54
CA THR A 29 4.29 2.75 13.38
C THR A 29 5.26 3.55 12.51
N GLN A 30 5.99 4.50 13.11
CA GLN A 30 7.03 5.26 12.37
C GLN A 30 8.12 4.35 11.79
N SER A 31 8.45 3.26 12.49
CA SER A 31 9.38 2.24 11.98
C SER A 31 8.84 1.54 10.74
N ASP A 32 7.55 1.23 10.70
CA ASP A 32 6.94 0.58 9.54
C ASP A 32 6.98 1.49 8.33
N MET A 33 6.66 2.78 8.52
CA MET A 33 6.76 3.78 7.45
C MET A 33 8.18 3.92 6.89
N ASN A 34 9.20 3.83 7.74
CA ASN A 34 10.59 3.91 7.31
C ASN A 34 10.99 2.72 6.43
N GLU A 35 10.60 1.51 6.84
CA GLU A 35 10.89 0.29 6.06
C GLU A 35 10.13 0.26 4.74
N ILE A 36 8.86 0.70 4.73
CA ILE A 36 8.08 0.86 3.50
C ILE A 36 8.76 1.86 2.56
N ALA A 37 9.14 3.04 3.05
CA ALA A 37 9.81 4.07 2.25
C ALA A 37 11.16 3.60 1.67
N LYS A 38 11.96 2.86 2.45
CA LYS A 38 13.19 2.21 1.96
C LYS A 38 12.90 1.21 0.85
N GLY A 39 11.85 0.40 1.00
CA GLY A 39 11.41 -0.54 -0.01
C GLY A 39 11.03 0.14 -1.32
N MET A 40 10.18 1.17 -1.24
CA MET A 40 9.77 1.98 -2.40
C MET A 40 10.97 2.62 -3.11
N ARG A 41 11.88 3.21 -2.34
CA ARG A 41 13.12 3.80 -2.88
C ARG A 41 13.98 2.78 -3.61
N LYS A 42 14.19 1.60 -3.04
CA LYS A 42 14.98 0.53 -3.67
C LYS A 42 14.39 0.10 -5.01
N ILE A 43 13.06 0.00 -5.10
CA ILE A 43 12.36 -0.33 -6.34
C ILE A 43 12.59 0.75 -7.39
N CYS A 44 12.38 2.03 -7.05
CA CYS A 44 12.51 3.12 -8.02
C CYS A 44 13.97 3.38 -8.44
N LEU A 45 14.94 3.22 -7.53
CA LEU A 45 16.38 3.25 -7.85
C LEU A 45 16.80 2.13 -8.80
N SER A 46 16.17 0.95 -8.70
CA SER A 46 16.46 -0.15 -9.62
C SER A 46 15.99 0.13 -11.05
N ARG A 47 14.96 0.99 -11.21
CA ARG A 47 14.33 1.33 -12.49
C ARG A 47 14.95 2.57 -13.14
N HIS A 48 15.37 3.54 -12.34
CA HIS A 48 15.90 4.82 -12.81
C HIS A 48 17.33 4.99 -12.27
N LYS A 49 18.29 5.20 -13.18
CA LYS A 49 19.73 5.29 -12.86
C LYS A 49 20.11 6.64 -12.25
N ILE A 50 19.47 7.03 -11.16
CA ILE A 50 19.84 8.22 -10.39
C ILE A 50 20.84 7.85 -9.28
N SER A 51 21.66 8.81 -8.85
CA SER A 51 22.55 8.60 -7.73
C SER A 51 21.78 8.49 -6.41
N GLU A 52 22.35 7.79 -5.43
CA GLU A 52 21.74 7.69 -4.11
C GLU A 52 21.62 9.06 -3.43
N GLU A 53 22.53 9.99 -3.74
CA GLU A 53 22.46 11.38 -3.31
C GLU A 53 21.22 12.09 -3.87
N MET A 54 20.97 12.00 -5.18
CA MET A 54 19.79 12.59 -5.82
C MET A 54 18.49 11.99 -5.29
N ALA A 55 18.50 10.71 -4.95
CA ALA A 55 17.34 10.06 -4.34
C ALA A 55 16.98 10.61 -2.93
N ASN A 56 17.88 11.35 -2.27
CA ASN A 56 17.62 12.07 -1.02
C ASN A 56 17.08 13.49 -1.21
N TYR A 57 17.09 14.04 -2.43
CA TYR A 57 16.65 15.41 -2.71
C TYR A 57 15.18 15.68 -2.37
N PRO A 58 14.21 14.77 -2.58
CA PRO A 58 12.81 15.00 -2.20
C PRO A 58 12.64 15.26 -0.69
N SER A 59 13.40 14.56 0.16
CA SER A 59 13.38 14.77 1.62
C SER A 59 13.94 16.14 2.04
N GLN A 60 14.72 16.78 1.16
CA GLN A 60 15.31 18.10 1.38
C GLN A 60 14.50 19.21 0.67
N GLY A 61 13.45 18.86 -0.07
CA GLY A 61 12.69 19.81 -0.88
C GLY A 61 13.41 20.29 -2.15
N ILE A 62 14.44 19.56 -2.59
CA ILE A 62 15.21 19.88 -3.80
C ILE A 62 14.62 19.09 -4.98
N PHE A 63 14.28 19.78 -6.07
CA PHE A 63 13.69 19.17 -7.26
C PHE A 63 14.42 19.67 -8.51
N PRO A 64 15.56 19.05 -8.90
CA PRO A 64 16.27 19.43 -10.11
C PRO A 64 15.43 19.17 -11.36
N ASP A 65 15.68 19.98 -12.38
CA ASP A 65 15.08 19.81 -13.71
C ASP A 65 15.80 18.71 -14.52
N ASP A 66 15.75 17.49 -14.00
CA ASP A 66 16.36 16.30 -14.59
C ASP A 66 15.28 15.26 -14.91
N SER A 67 15.32 14.69 -16.13
CA SER A 67 14.28 13.77 -16.59
C SER A 67 14.26 12.46 -15.80
N ASP A 68 15.44 11.93 -15.44
CA ASP A 68 15.54 10.68 -14.70
C ASP A 68 15.08 10.87 -13.24
N PHE A 69 15.39 12.02 -12.65
CA PHE A 69 14.87 12.41 -11.34
C PHE A 69 13.35 12.54 -11.32
N LYS A 70 12.75 13.19 -12.33
CA LYS A 70 11.29 13.30 -12.44
C LYS A 70 10.64 11.93 -12.55
N CYS A 71 11.21 11.02 -13.35
CA CYS A 71 10.73 9.64 -13.45
C CYS A 71 10.85 8.89 -12.13
N TYR A 72 11.95 9.08 -11.38
CA TYR A 72 12.10 8.51 -10.04
C TYR A 72 11.02 9.00 -9.07
N VAL A 73 10.75 10.31 -9.04
CA VAL A 73 9.69 10.88 -8.18
C VAL A 73 8.31 10.38 -8.59
N ALA A 74 8.02 10.30 -9.89
CA ALA A 74 6.78 9.72 -10.40
C ALA A 74 6.61 8.25 -9.94
N CYS A 75 7.66 7.45 -10.03
CA CYS A 75 7.66 6.07 -9.53
C CYS A 75 7.32 5.96 -8.04
N LEU A 76 7.86 6.86 -7.19
CA LEU A 76 7.52 6.89 -5.77
C LEU A 76 6.04 7.22 -5.56
N MET A 77 5.52 8.20 -6.29
CA MET A 77 4.12 8.61 -6.17
C MET A 77 3.16 7.52 -6.63
N ASP A 78 3.50 6.78 -7.69
CA ASP A 78 2.72 5.64 -8.17
C ASP A 78 2.64 4.52 -7.11
N LEU A 79 3.76 4.22 -6.43
CA LEU A 79 3.80 3.20 -5.37
C LEU A 79 3.00 3.60 -4.13
N THR A 80 2.90 4.90 -3.81
CA THR A 80 2.12 5.38 -2.66
C THR A 80 0.62 5.44 -2.90
N GLN A 81 0.18 5.38 -4.16
CA GLN A 81 -1.23 5.44 -4.56
C GLN A 81 -1.88 4.04 -4.71
N THR A 82 -1.14 2.96 -4.43
CA THR A 82 -1.63 1.57 -4.45
C THR A 82 -2.19 1.17 -3.09
#